data_AF-A0A2L2NUK4-F1
#
_entry.id   AF-A0A2L2NUK4-F1
#
_cell.length_a   1.000
_cell.length_b   1.000
_cell.length_c   1.000
_cell.angle_alpha   90.00
_cell.angle_beta   90.00
_cell.angle_gamma   90.00
#
_symmetry.space_group_name_H-M   'P 1'
#
loop_
_entity.id
_entity.type
_entity.pdbx_description
1 polymer ?
#
loop_
_entity_poly.entity_id
_entity_poly.type
_entity_poly.pdbx_seq_one_letter_code
_entity_poly.pdbx_strand_id
1 'polypeptide(L)'
;MRRVKTRKYIKLLSLIVITVTSIVLSSYWRSAAIALPPPEDIPEEILRTKIIIEARSPIDGKFLTAAEYIQLQAQLQEVPPPKLDPKIREQIFLLRLRKTLLQFFPFLNF
;
A
#
# COMPACT_ATOMS: atom_id res chain seq x y z
N MET A 1 -63.04 27.11 -28.21
CA MET A 1 -62.09 26.49 -27.24
C MET A 1 -61.39 25.20 -27.69
N ARG A 2 -61.97 24.36 -28.57
CA ARG A 2 -61.42 23.03 -28.93
C ARG A 2 -60.04 23.06 -29.63
N ARG A 3 -59.82 23.99 -30.58
CA ARG A 3 -58.54 24.13 -31.32
C ARG A 3 -57.35 24.61 -30.46
N VAL A 4 -57.60 25.33 -29.37
CA VAL A 4 -56.54 25.81 -28.47
C VAL A 4 -56.05 24.67 -27.58
N LYS A 5 -56.95 23.79 -27.13
CA LYS A 5 -56.60 22.59 -26.37
C LYS A 5 -55.79 21.61 -27.23
N THR A 6 -56.18 21.37 -28.48
CA THR A 6 -55.43 20.47 -29.38
C THR A 6 -54.01 20.97 -29.66
N ARG A 7 -53.81 22.28 -29.88
CA ARG A 7 -52.47 22.88 -30.01
C ARG A 7 -51.61 22.71 -28.76
N LYS A 8 -52.21 22.76 -27.56
CA LYS A 8 -51.49 22.50 -26.30
C LYS A 8 -51.07 21.04 -26.19
N TYR A 9 -51.95 20.09 -26.54
CA TYR A 9 -51.60 18.66 -26.55
C TYR A 9 -50.50 18.31 -27.55
N ILE A 10 -50.52 18.92 -28.75
CA ILE A 10 -49.47 18.71 -29.76
C ILE A 10 -48.11 19.21 -29.26
N LYS A 11 -48.07 20.39 -28.63
CA LYS A 11 -46.82 20.92 -28.03
C LYS A 11 -46.31 20.07 -26.87
N LEU A 12 -47.21 19.50 -26.08
CA LEU A 12 -46.85 18.64 -24.96
C LEU A 12 -46.30 17.30 -25.47
N LEU A 13 -46.90 16.74 -26.52
CA LEU A 13 -46.39 15.55 -27.20
C LEU A 13 -45.00 15.77 -27.78
N SER A 14 -44.76 16.90 -28.47
CA SER A 14 -43.44 17.20 -29.03
C SER A 14 -42.37 17.35 -27.93
N LEU A 15 -42.72 17.95 -26.79
CA LEU A 15 -41.81 18.09 -25.65
C LEU A 15 -41.44 16.73 -25.05
N ILE A 16 -42.40 15.81 -24.95
CA ILE A 16 -42.15 14.43 -24.48
C ILE A 16 -41.22 13.71 -25.45
N VAL A 17 -41.46 13.80 -26.76
CA VAL A 17 -40.61 13.13 -27.76
C VAL A 17 -39.17 13.65 -27.67
N ILE A 18 -38.99 14.98 -27.62
CA ILE A 18 -37.66 15.59 -27.52
C ILE A 18 -36.94 15.16 -26.25
N THR A 19 -37.62 15.18 -25.11
CA THR A 19 -37.01 14.78 -23.82
C THR A 19 -36.61 13.32 -23.81
N VAL A 20 -37.46 12.42 -24.31
CA VAL A 20 -37.14 10.99 -24.43
C VAL A 20 -35.94 10.78 -25.35
N THR A 21 -35.91 11.43 -26.51
CA THR A 21 -34.77 11.31 -27.44
C THR A 21 -33.46 11.81 -26.83
N SER A 22 -33.50 12.91 -26.07
CA SER A 22 -32.30 13.43 -25.39
C SER A 22 -31.80 12.50 -24.28
N ILE A 23 -32.71 11.88 -23.52
CA ILE A 23 -32.35 10.90 -22.48
C ILE A 23 -31.69 9.68 -23.12
N VAL A 24 -32.28 9.15 -24.19
CA VAL A 24 -31.72 8.02 -24.94
C VAL A 24 -30.35 8.38 -25.51
N LEU A 25 -30.20 9.57 -26.12
CA LEU A 25 -28.92 10.01 -26.66
C LEU A 25 -27.84 10.16 -25.57
N SER A 26 -28.22 10.71 -24.40
CA SER A 26 -27.32 10.82 -23.25
C SER A 26 -26.89 9.47 -22.68
N SER A 27 -27.70 8.43 -22.81
CA SER A 27 -27.36 7.09 -22.30
C SER A 27 -26.23 6.41 -23.08
N TYR A 28 -26.00 6.82 -24.34
CA TYR A 28 -24.85 6.37 -25.13
C TYR A 28 -23.55 7.07 -24.73
N TRP A 29 -23.62 8.16 -23.94
CA TRP A 29 -22.46 8.82 -23.36
C TRP A 29 -21.95 8.02 -22.15
N ARG A 30 -21.47 6.80 -22.41
CA ARG A 30 -20.88 5.93 -21.39
C ARG A 30 -19.53 6.52 -21.00
N SER A 31 -19.45 7.13 -19.83
CA SER A 31 -18.15 7.44 -19.21
C SER A 31 -17.44 6.10 -18.96
N ALA A 32 -16.21 5.95 -19.47
CA ALA A 32 -15.36 4.84 -19.09
C ALA A 32 -15.27 4.83 -17.56
N ALA A 33 -15.49 3.68 -16.94
CA ALA A 33 -15.41 3.58 -15.48
C ALA A 33 -13.97 3.89 -15.04
N ILE A 34 -13.73 5.14 -14.63
CA ILE A 34 -12.42 5.66 -14.16
C ILE A 34 -11.92 4.90 -12.92
N ALA A 35 -12.78 4.10 -12.30
CA ALA A 35 -12.49 3.34 -11.09
C ALA A 35 -11.83 1.98 -11.33
N LEU A 36 -11.73 1.51 -12.58
CA LEU A 36 -10.98 0.28 -12.85
C LEU A 36 -9.49 0.63 -12.97
N PRO A 37 -8.60 -0.10 -12.29
CA PRO A 37 -7.17 0.06 -12.51
C PRO A 37 -6.85 -0.19 -13.99
N PRO A 38 -5.82 0.48 -14.53
CA PRO A 38 -5.39 0.27 -15.90
C PRO A 38 -5.13 -1.23 -16.15
N PRO A 39 -5.43 -1.77 -17.35
CA PRO A 39 -5.29 -3.20 -17.63
C PRO A 39 -3.86 -3.73 -17.50
N GLU A 40 -2.87 -2.83 -17.53
CA GLU A 40 -1.45 -3.15 -17.33
C GLU A 40 -1.09 -3.40 -15.85
N ASP A 41 -1.93 -2.98 -14.90
CA ASP A 41 -1.67 -3.20 -13.48
C ASP A 41 -1.96 -4.65 -13.07
N ILE A 42 -0.99 -5.24 -12.38
CA ILE A 42 -1.10 -6.61 -11.86
C ILE A 42 -2.06 -6.61 -10.67
N PRO A 43 -3.14 -7.43 -10.67
CA PRO A 43 -4.05 -7.55 -9.55
C PRO A 43 -3.36 -7.95 -8.24
N GLU A 44 -3.85 -7.44 -7.12
CA GLU A 44 -3.32 -7.76 -5.79
C GLU A 44 -3.38 -9.25 -5.47
N GLU A 45 -4.38 -9.97 -5.96
CA GLU A 45 -4.55 -11.41 -5.77
C GLU A 45 -3.40 -12.19 -6.42
N ILE A 46 -2.88 -11.69 -7.55
CA ILE A 46 -1.71 -12.24 -8.22
C ILE A 46 -0.44 -11.88 -7.44
N LEU A 47 -0.33 -10.65 -6.93
CA LEU A 47 0.81 -10.23 -6.10
C LEU A 47 0.89 -11.02 -4.78
N ARG A 48 -0.25 -11.33 -4.15
CA ARG A 48 -0.33 -12.14 -2.93
C ARG A 48 0.06 -13.60 -3.15
N THR A 49 -0.14 -14.11 -4.37
CA THR A 49 0.25 -15.47 -4.74
C THR A 49 1.64 -15.56 -5.35
N LYS A 50 2.25 -14.42 -5.73
CA LYS A 50 3.62 -14.35 -6.23
C LYS A 50 4.59 -14.70 -5.11
N ILE A 51 5.15 -15.91 -5.17
CA ILE A 51 6.24 -16.33 -4.30
C ILE A 51 7.45 -15.44 -4.61
N ILE A 52 7.92 -14.68 -3.61
CA ILE A 52 9.12 -13.87 -3.73
C ILE A 52 10.32 -14.82 -3.71
N ILE A 53 10.76 -15.24 -4.90
CA ILE A 53 11.93 -16.13 -5.07
C ILE A 53 13.25 -15.35 -4.89
N GLU A 54 13.18 -14.03 -5.12
CA GLU A 54 14.28 -13.09 -5.05
C GLU A 54 14.47 -12.57 -3.62
N ALA A 55 15.27 -13.28 -2.82
CA ALA A 55 15.73 -12.74 -1.54
C ALA A 55 16.85 -11.73 -1.79
N ARG A 56 16.92 -10.63 -1.03
CA ARG A 56 18.11 -9.77 -1.03
C ARG A 56 19.07 -10.23 0.07
N SER A 57 20.37 -10.21 -0.23
CA SER A 57 21.41 -10.46 0.75
C SER A 57 21.28 -9.47 1.92
N PRO A 58 21.18 -9.94 3.18
CA PRO A 58 21.18 -9.07 4.35
C PRO A 58 22.51 -8.31 4.55
N ILE A 59 23.57 -8.70 3.83
CA ILE A 59 24.91 -8.11 3.92
C ILE A 59 25.10 -7.07 2.81
N ASP A 60 24.81 -7.44 1.56
CA ASP A 60 25.16 -6.65 0.37
C ASP A 60 23.95 -6.10 -0.41
N GLY A 61 22.73 -6.51 -0.07
CA GLY A 61 21.50 -6.10 -0.79
C GLY A 61 21.35 -6.66 -2.21
N LYS A 62 22.29 -7.50 -2.67
CA LYS A 62 22.24 -8.17 -3.98
C LYS A 62 21.12 -9.21 -4.03
N PHE A 63 20.56 -9.43 -5.22
CA PHE A 63 19.60 -10.50 -5.45
C PHE A 63 20.26 -11.87 -5.28
N LEU A 64 19.62 -12.74 -4.49
CA LEU A 64 20.03 -14.10 -4.21
C LEU A 64 18.89 -15.05 -4.56
N THR A 65 19.26 -16.21 -5.07
CA THR A 65 18.32 -17.33 -5.23
C THR A 65 17.98 -17.95 -3.88
N ALA A 66 16.86 -18.66 -3.80
CA ALA A 66 16.43 -19.32 -2.55
C ALA A 66 17.48 -20.29 -1.98
N ALA A 67 18.21 -21.00 -2.84
CA ALA A 67 19.26 -21.93 -2.42
C ALA A 67 20.48 -21.19 -1.82
N GLU A 68 20.91 -20.11 -2.45
CA GLU A 68 22.02 -19.26 -1.96
C GLU A 68 21.64 -18.57 -0.65
N TYR A 69 20.38 -18.17 -0.50
CA TYR A 69 19.88 -17.59 0.75
C TYR A 69 19.94 -18.59 1.92
N ILE A 70 19.53 -19.84 1.69
CA ILE A 70 19.61 -20.90 2.72
C ILE A 70 21.06 -21.15 3.13
N GLN A 71 21.98 -21.21 2.16
CA GLN A 71 23.40 -21.38 2.43
C GLN A 71 23.99 -20.19 3.21
N LEU A 72 23.64 -18.97 2.82
CA LEU A 72 24.07 -17.76 3.52
C LEU A 72 23.53 -17.72 4.95
N GLN A 73 22.27 -18.11 5.15
CA GLN A 73 21.65 -18.16 6.47
C GLN A 73 22.33 -19.19 7.38
N ALA A 74 22.73 -20.34 6.84
CA ALA A 74 23.49 -21.34 7.58
C ALA A 74 24.87 -20.79 8.01
N GLN A 75 25.58 -20.12 7.09
CA GLN A 75 26.86 -19.48 7.41
C GLN A 75 26.72 -18.40 8.49
N LEU A 76 25.66 -17.58 8.44
CA LEU A 76 25.40 -16.53 9.42
C LEU A 76 25.02 -17.06 10.80
N GLN A 77 24.40 -18.24 10.87
CA GLN A 77 24.06 -18.88 12.15
C GLN A 77 25.28 -19.53 12.82
N GLU A 78 26.25 -20.00 12.04
CA GLU A 78 27.47 -20.62 12.57
C GLU A 78 28.45 -19.61 13.16
N VAL A 79 28.39 -18.34 12.75
CA VAL A 79 29.24 -17.29 13.31
C VAL A 79 28.60 -16.78 14.61
N PRO A 80 29.15 -17.10 15.80
CA PRO A 80 28.67 -16.48 17.02
C PRO A 80 28.84 -14.97 16.90
N PRO A 81 27.86 -14.16 17.35
CA PRO A 81 27.96 -12.72 17.26
C PRO A 81 29.27 -12.26 17.89
N PRO A 82 29.99 -11.31 17.27
CA PRO A 82 31.30 -10.88 17.74
C PRO A 82 31.17 -10.49 19.22
N LYS A 83 31.83 -11.26 20.08
CA LYS A 83 31.80 -11.01 21.52
C LYS A 83 32.57 -9.72 21.77
N LEU A 84 31.85 -8.65 22.11
CA LEU A 84 32.45 -7.44 22.64
C LEU A 84 33.38 -7.80 23.81
N ASP A 85 34.51 -7.10 23.89
CA ASP A 85 35.43 -7.21 25.02
C ASP A 85 34.63 -7.11 26.35
N PRO A 86 34.82 -8.04 27.29
CA PRO A 86 34.04 -8.07 28.53
C PRO A 86 34.04 -6.73 29.28
N LYS A 87 35.18 -6.02 29.27
CA LYS A 87 35.33 -4.72 29.93
C LYS A 87 34.46 -3.66 29.27
N ILE A 88 34.43 -3.62 27.94
CA ILE A 88 33.58 -2.69 27.18
C ILE A 88 32.10 -2.99 27.44
N ARG A 89 31.72 -4.27 27.46
CA ARG A 89 30.34 -4.69 27.77
C ARG A 89 29.91 -4.21 29.16
N GLU A 90 30.75 -4.40 30.17
CA GLU A 90 30.48 -3.94 31.54
C GLU A 90 30.37 -2.42 31.62
N GLN A 91 31.27 -1.69 30.96
CA GLN A 91 31.20 -0.23 30.89
C GLN A 91 29.89 0.26 30.27
N ILE A 92 29.46 -0.34 29.15
CA ILE A 92 28.19 0.00 28.50
C ILE A 92 27.01 -0.29 29.45
N PHE A 93 27.05 -1.42 30.16
CA PHE A 93 26.02 -1.77 31.14
C PHE A 93 25.93 -0.74 32.27
N LEU A 94 27.05 -0.35 32.86
CA LEU A 94 27.10 0.66 33.92
C LEU A 94 26.62 2.04 33.45
N LEU A 95 26.97 2.44 32.22
CA LEU A 95 26.49 3.69 31.63
C LEU A 95 24.98 3.68 31.41
N ARG A 96 24.43 2.56 30.92
CA ARG A 96 22.98 2.39 30.76
C ARG A 96 22.27 2.43 32.11
N LEU A 97 22.81 1.73 33.11
CA LEU A 97 22.27 1.72 34.47
C LEU A 97 22.27 3.14 35.07
N ARG A 98 23.39 3.86 34.98
CA ARG A 98 23.49 5.26 35.40
C ARG A 98 22.44 6.12 34.71
N LYS A 99 22.31 6.01 33.39
CA LYS A 99 21.31 6.77 32.61
C LYS A 99 19.89 6.47 33.08
N THR A 100 19.54 5.20 33.30
CA THR A 100 18.22 4.82 33.79
C THR A 100 17.96 5.36 35.20
N LEU A 101 18.96 5.31 36.09
CA LEU A 101 18.82 5.85 37.44
C LEU A 101 18.59 7.36 37.42
N LEU A 102 19.35 8.12 36.62
CA LEU A 102 19.14 9.56 36.48
C LEU A 102 17.81 9.91 35.80
N GLN A 103 17.28 9.03 34.95
CA GLN A 103 15.98 9.21 34.32
C GLN A 103 14.82 9.03 35.29
N PHE A 104 14.88 8.04 36.19
CA PHE A 104 13.83 7.80 37.20
C PHE A 104 14.00 8.65 38.46
N PHE A 105 15.22 9.01 38.81
CA PHE A 105 15.57 9.77 40.00
C PHE A 105 16.36 11.03 39.62
N PRO A 106 15.70 12.06 39.07
CA PRO A 106 16.35 13.26 38.56
C PRO A 106 17.08 14.07 39.65
N PHE A 107 16.73 13.86 40.91
CA PHE A 107 17.39 14.47 42.06
C PHE A 107 18.76 13.88 42.38
N LEU A 108 19.16 12.73 41.81
CA LEU A 108 20.51 12.18 42.00
C LEU A 108 21.59 12.94 41.20
N ASN A 109 21.18 13.86 40.32
CA ASN A 109 22.08 14.72 39.57
C ASN A 109 22.33 16.02 40.38
N PHE A 110 23.30 15.98 41.30
CA PHE A 110 23.74 17.13 42.10
C PHE A 110 25.00 17.79 41.51
#